data_AF-A0ABD2P807-F1
#
_entry.id   AF-A0ABD2P807-F1
#
_cell.length_a   1.000
_cell.length_b   1.000
_cell.length_c   1.000
_cell.angle_alpha   90.00
_cell.angle_beta   90.00
_cell.angle_gamma   90.00
#
_symmetry.space_group_name_H-M   'P 1'
#
loop_
_entity.id
_entity.type
_entity.pdbx_description
1 polymer ?
#
loop_
_entity_poly.entity_id
_entity_poly.type
_entity_poly.pdbx_seq_one_letter_code
_entity_poly.pdbx_strand_id
1 'polypeptide(L)'
;MNKKLSKAELDIAKRTSRPTVEERRDRQSNVRRVVANEEDDQMLVNQATSSRLKAEARSSIPRLKYSQQAFAAVRDVKAAMMGKIEDISSLEKAVDLVYAGAMTVWEMAGVDMKTTASRKITGEVPVWKTRLQEKSVRDIASEFALKIKDPNFKQKITTACDILKQKVKALGHLIRRYNERSRRHKNNKLFHGNQKQFSRELEEKKNTGPPPDPKTVREFWSKI
;
A
#
# COMPACT_ATOMS: atom_id res chain seq x y z
N MET A 1 70.12 -40.88 0.29
CA MET A 1 69.66 -41.28 -1.06
C MET A 1 68.13 -41.29 -1.07
N ASN A 2 67.49 -40.22 -1.54
CA ASN A 2 66.03 -40.16 -1.67
C ASN A 2 65.62 -40.85 -2.98
N LYS A 3 65.12 -42.09 -2.89
CA LYS A 3 64.50 -42.77 -4.03
C LYS A 3 63.24 -41.98 -4.40
N LYS A 4 63.28 -41.27 -5.53
CA LYS A 4 62.09 -40.67 -6.13
C LYS A 4 61.16 -41.82 -6.54
N LEU A 5 60.00 -41.89 -5.91
CA LEU A 5 58.96 -42.86 -6.27
C LEU A 5 58.59 -42.67 -7.74
N SER A 6 58.49 -43.79 -8.45
CA SER A 6 57.98 -43.87 -9.81
C SER A 6 56.57 -43.29 -9.88
N LYS A 7 56.20 -42.70 -11.02
CA LYS A 7 54.85 -42.17 -11.27
C LYS A 7 53.76 -43.22 -10.99
N ALA A 8 54.06 -44.50 -11.24
CA ALA A 8 53.16 -45.61 -10.93
C ALA A 8 52.99 -45.82 -9.41
N GLU A 9 54.05 -45.69 -8.62
CA GLU A 9 54.00 -45.82 -7.17
C GLU A 9 53.24 -44.65 -6.52
N LEU A 10 53.38 -43.46 -7.10
CA LEU A 10 52.62 -42.26 -6.72
C LEU A 10 51.11 -42.40 -7.00
N ASP A 11 50.74 -43.02 -8.12
CA ASP A 11 49.34 -43.27 -8.46
C ASP A 11 48.71 -44.41 -7.64
N ILE A 12 49.49 -45.41 -7.25
CA ILE A 12 49.05 -46.46 -6.31
C ILE A 12 48.84 -45.86 -4.92
N ALA A 13 49.78 -45.05 -4.42
CA ALA A 13 49.67 -44.36 -3.14
C ALA A 13 48.45 -43.41 -3.10
N LYS A 14 48.16 -42.70 -4.20
CA LYS A 14 46.96 -41.85 -4.32
C LYS A 14 45.64 -42.63 -4.37
N ARG A 15 45.66 -43.89 -4.82
CA ARG A 15 44.47 -44.77 -4.83
C ARG A 15 44.21 -45.36 -3.44
N THR A 16 45.25 -45.74 -2.71
CA THR A 16 45.15 -46.30 -1.35
C THR A 16 44.87 -45.25 -0.28
N SER A 17 45.17 -43.96 -0.54
CA SER A 17 44.87 -42.84 0.36
C SER A 17 43.54 -42.12 0.05
N ARG A 18 42.71 -42.67 -0.86
CA ARG A 18 41.34 -42.16 -1.04
C ARG A 18 40.51 -42.57 0.17
N PRO A 19 39.91 -41.59 0.89
CA PRO A 19 39.10 -41.92 2.04
C PRO A 19 37.93 -42.80 1.62
N THR A 20 37.70 -43.84 2.41
CA THR A 20 36.61 -44.80 2.21
C THR A 20 35.25 -44.09 2.28
N VAL A 21 34.19 -44.76 1.81
CA VAL A 21 32.84 -44.18 1.80
C VAL A 21 32.39 -43.85 3.24
N GLU A 22 32.68 -44.72 4.21
CA GLU A 22 32.53 -44.45 5.64
C GLU A 22 33.29 -43.20 6.10
N GLU A 23 34.59 -43.07 5.81
CA GLU A 23 35.38 -41.90 6.25
C GLU A 23 34.86 -40.58 5.66
N ARG A 24 34.31 -40.60 4.44
CA ARG A 24 33.66 -39.42 3.83
C ARG A 24 32.35 -39.07 4.54
N ARG A 25 31.56 -40.07 4.91
CA ARG A 25 30.31 -39.91 5.65
C ARG A 25 30.59 -39.37 7.05
N ASP A 26 31.62 -39.88 7.71
CA ASP A 26 32.05 -39.42 9.04
C ASP A 26 32.57 -37.99 8.98
N ARG A 27 33.39 -37.63 7.99
CA ARG A 27 33.82 -36.24 7.78
C ARG A 27 32.65 -35.29 7.53
N GLN A 28 31.68 -35.67 6.69
CA GLN A 28 30.47 -34.85 6.48
C GLN A 28 29.63 -34.74 7.74
N SER A 29 29.50 -35.81 8.53
CA SER A 29 28.78 -35.78 9.81
C SER A 29 29.48 -34.89 10.83
N ASN A 30 30.82 -34.89 10.86
CA ASN A 30 31.62 -34.10 11.78
C ASN A 30 31.58 -32.62 11.40
N VAL A 31 31.65 -32.29 10.10
CA VAL A 31 31.44 -30.91 9.61
C VAL A 31 30.05 -30.40 9.98
N ARG A 32 29.00 -31.22 9.82
CA ARG A 32 27.64 -30.85 10.24
C ARG A 32 27.52 -30.63 11.75
N ARG A 33 28.20 -31.42 12.57
CA ARG A 33 28.24 -31.24 14.03
C ARG A 33 28.97 -29.95 14.43
N VAL A 34 30.11 -29.66 13.81
CA VAL A 34 30.88 -28.43 14.10
C VAL A 34 30.07 -27.19 13.74
N VAL A 35 29.42 -27.18 12.57
CA VAL A 35 28.56 -26.06 12.13
C VAL A 35 27.33 -25.91 13.05
N ALA A 36 26.69 -27.00 13.47
CA ALA A 36 25.57 -26.95 14.42
C ALA A 36 25.98 -26.36 15.78
N ASN A 37 27.19 -26.68 16.26
CA ASN A 37 27.70 -26.13 17.52
C ASN A 37 27.99 -24.61 17.40
N GLU A 38 28.54 -24.14 16.27
CA GLU A 38 28.76 -22.71 16.03
C GLU A 38 27.43 -21.92 15.98
N GLU A 39 26.38 -22.51 15.40
CA GLU A 39 25.04 -21.92 15.33
C GLU A 39 24.37 -21.83 16.70
N ASP A 40 24.54 -22.87 17.53
CA ASP A 40 24.06 -22.90 18.91
C ASP A 40 24.76 -21.86 19.80
N ASP A 41 26.08 -21.71 19.64
CA ASP A 41 26.89 -20.72 20.33
C ASP A 41 26.46 -19.29 19.95
N GLN A 42 26.22 -19.03 18.66
CA GLN A 42 25.74 -17.74 18.18
C GLN A 42 24.35 -17.40 18.73
N MET A 43 23.45 -18.39 18.80
CA MET A 43 22.15 -18.21 19.45
C MET A 43 22.27 -17.89 20.94
N LEU A 44 23.23 -18.51 21.64
CA LEU A 44 23.49 -18.26 23.06
C LEU A 44 23.99 -16.82 23.29
N VAL A 45 24.86 -16.33 22.42
CA VAL A 45 25.33 -14.93 22.42
C VAL A 45 24.18 -13.96 22.17
N ASN A 46 23.33 -14.24 21.18
CA ASN A 46 22.16 -13.41 20.86
C ASN A 46 21.09 -13.45 21.96
N GLN A 47 20.95 -14.57 22.66
CA GLN A 47 20.09 -14.69 23.83
C GLN A 47 20.63 -13.88 25.01
N ALA A 48 21.93 -13.94 25.29
CA ALA A 48 22.56 -13.16 26.37
C ALA A 48 22.51 -11.65 26.12
N THR A 49 22.64 -11.20 24.86
CA THR A 49 22.53 -9.78 24.50
C THR A 49 21.10 -9.27 24.56
N SER A 50 20.12 -10.04 24.09
CA SER A 50 18.70 -9.67 24.13
C SER A 50 18.12 -9.65 25.55
N SER A 51 18.53 -10.59 26.40
CA SER A 51 18.12 -10.65 27.82
C SER A 51 18.56 -9.41 28.62
N ARG A 52 19.63 -8.74 28.20
CA ARG A 52 20.15 -7.51 28.84
C ARG A 52 19.41 -6.25 28.38
N LEU A 53 18.67 -6.31 27.29
CA LEU A 53 17.98 -5.16 26.70
C LEU A 53 16.49 -5.21 27.03
N LYS A 54 15.96 -4.09 27.54
CA LYS A 54 14.50 -3.86 27.63
C LYS A 54 13.89 -3.94 26.23
N ALA A 55 12.64 -4.42 26.13
CA ALA A 55 11.96 -4.64 24.85
C ALA A 55 11.98 -3.41 23.92
N GLU A 56 11.90 -2.20 24.48
CA GLU A 56 11.91 -0.92 23.75
C GLU A 56 13.28 -0.56 23.14
N ALA A 57 14.37 -1.12 23.67
CA ALA A 57 15.74 -0.86 23.19
C ALA A 57 16.19 -1.83 22.09
N ARG A 58 15.33 -2.78 21.69
CA ARG A 58 15.64 -3.80 20.67
C ARG A 58 15.52 -3.20 19.27
N SER A 59 16.48 -3.54 18.40
CA SER A 59 16.42 -3.16 17.00
C SER A 59 15.24 -3.86 16.31
N SER A 60 14.46 -3.12 15.53
CA SER A 60 13.39 -3.70 14.72
C SER A 60 13.98 -4.67 13.69
N ILE A 61 13.58 -5.93 13.74
CA ILE A 61 14.00 -6.95 12.77
C ILE A 61 13.27 -6.69 11.44
N PRO A 62 13.98 -6.40 10.35
CA PRO A 62 13.36 -6.11 9.07
C PRO A 62 12.91 -7.38 8.34
N ARG A 63 12.01 -7.21 7.36
CA ARG A 63 11.43 -8.33 6.60
C ARG A 63 12.50 -9.09 5.81
N LEU A 64 12.64 -10.38 6.09
CA LEU A 64 13.52 -11.29 5.36
C LEU A 64 12.93 -11.63 3.98
N LYS A 65 13.78 -11.67 2.94
CA LYS A 65 13.37 -12.15 1.62
C LYS A 65 13.32 -13.68 1.61
N TYR A 66 12.33 -14.26 0.93
CA TYR A 66 12.23 -15.71 0.77
C TYR A 66 13.40 -16.24 -0.07
N SER A 67 14.24 -17.08 0.53
CA SER A 67 15.35 -17.78 -0.13
C SER A 67 15.51 -19.17 0.48
N GLN A 68 16.10 -20.12 -0.26
CA GLN A 68 16.36 -21.47 0.25
C GLN A 68 17.27 -21.45 1.49
N GLN A 69 18.25 -20.55 1.51
CA GLN A 69 19.15 -20.34 2.65
C GLN A 69 18.39 -19.83 3.88
N ALA A 70 17.44 -18.89 3.71
CA ALA A 70 16.60 -18.42 4.79
C ALA A 70 15.71 -19.55 5.35
N PHE A 71 15.17 -20.41 4.49
CA PHE A 71 14.38 -21.57 4.95
C PHE A 71 15.22 -22.59 5.70
N ALA A 72 16.44 -22.88 5.24
CA ALA A 72 17.37 -23.76 5.94
C ALA A 72 17.71 -23.19 7.34
N ALA A 73 18.10 -21.91 7.40
CA ALA A 73 18.39 -21.23 8.67
C ALA A 73 17.21 -21.25 9.65
N VAL A 74 15.98 -20.97 9.17
CA VAL A 74 14.77 -21.05 10.02
C VAL A 74 14.56 -22.46 10.55
N ARG A 75 14.77 -23.49 9.72
CA ARG A 75 14.59 -24.88 10.14
C ARG A 75 15.60 -25.26 11.21
N ASP A 76 16.86 -24.88 11.01
CA ASP A 76 17.97 -25.26 11.88
C ASP A 76 17.86 -24.53 13.23
N VAL A 77 17.57 -23.22 13.22
CA VAL A 77 17.27 -22.45 14.44
C VAL A 77 16.02 -22.94 15.15
N LYS A 78 14.95 -23.32 14.43
CA LYS A 78 13.74 -23.89 15.04
C LYS A 78 14.08 -25.17 15.81
N ALA A 79 14.91 -26.05 15.25
CA ALA A 79 15.31 -27.29 15.93
C ALA A 79 16.07 -26.99 17.23
N ALA A 80 16.99 -26.02 17.20
CA ALA A 80 17.74 -25.59 18.37
C ALA A 80 16.85 -24.92 19.44
N MET A 81 15.85 -24.14 19.03
CA MET A 81 14.88 -23.52 19.94
C MET A 81 13.98 -24.55 20.62
N MET A 82 13.53 -25.59 19.91
CA MET A 82 12.62 -26.60 20.48
C MET A 82 13.19 -27.28 21.73
N GLY A 83 14.50 -27.53 21.77
CA GLY A 83 15.17 -28.10 22.95
C GLY A 83 15.26 -27.13 24.15
N LYS A 84 15.11 -25.82 23.92
CA LYS A 84 15.19 -24.77 24.96
C LYS A 84 13.82 -24.31 25.45
N ILE A 85 12.73 -24.70 24.78
CA ILE A 85 11.36 -24.29 25.12
C ILE A 85 10.87 -24.95 26.41
N GLU A 86 11.30 -26.18 26.70
CA GLU A 86 10.87 -26.94 27.88
C GLU A 86 11.28 -26.28 29.20
N ASP A 87 12.36 -25.48 29.20
CA ASP A 87 12.90 -24.81 30.38
C ASP A 87 12.32 -23.40 30.62
N ILE A 88 11.39 -22.93 29.77
CA ILE A 88 10.89 -21.55 29.82
C ILE A 88 9.71 -21.43 30.77
N SER A 89 9.94 -20.78 31.91
CA SER A 89 8.93 -20.49 32.93
C SER A 89 8.29 -19.10 32.86
N SER A 90 8.77 -18.22 31.98
CA SER A 90 8.30 -16.82 31.88
C SER A 90 8.11 -16.38 30.43
N LEU A 91 7.06 -15.59 30.19
CA LEU A 91 6.77 -14.98 28.89
C LEU A 91 7.92 -14.09 28.39
N GLU A 92 8.58 -13.37 29.28
CA GLU A 92 9.71 -12.49 28.92
C GLU A 92 10.86 -13.32 28.31
N LYS A 93 11.19 -14.44 28.94
CA LYS A 93 12.20 -15.38 28.43
C LYS A 93 11.80 -16.01 27.09
N ALA A 94 10.51 -16.25 26.88
CA ALA A 94 10.00 -16.73 25.60
C ALA A 94 10.18 -15.68 24.49
N VAL A 95 9.86 -14.42 24.77
CA VAL A 95 10.05 -13.29 23.84
C VAL A 95 11.54 -13.10 23.52
N ASP A 96 12.41 -13.25 24.51
CA ASP A 96 13.87 -13.15 24.33
C ASP A 96 14.41 -14.26 23.45
N LEU A 97 13.97 -15.50 23.68
CA LEU A 97 14.34 -16.64 22.85
C LEU A 97 13.88 -16.46 21.41
N VAL A 98 12.64 -16.03 21.20
CA VAL A 98 12.09 -15.76 19.85
C VAL A 98 12.86 -14.64 19.15
N TYR A 99 13.19 -13.58 19.88
CA TYR A 99 13.98 -12.48 19.33
C TYR A 99 15.40 -12.94 18.98
N ALA A 100 16.07 -13.69 19.87
CA ALA A 100 17.40 -14.25 19.61
C ALA A 100 17.40 -15.19 18.41
N GLY A 101 16.40 -16.07 18.29
CA GLY A 101 16.23 -16.94 17.13
C GLY A 101 15.97 -16.17 15.83
N ALA A 102 15.19 -15.10 15.90
CA ALA A 102 14.97 -14.24 14.74
C ALA A 102 16.26 -13.52 14.30
N MET A 103 17.09 -13.08 15.25
CA MET A 103 18.40 -12.47 14.98
C MET A 103 19.37 -13.47 14.33
N THR A 104 19.47 -14.68 14.86
CA THR A 104 20.37 -15.72 14.31
C THR A 104 19.97 -16.13 12.91
N VAL A 105 18.68 -16.32 12.64
CA VAL A 105 18.19 -16.60 11.28
C VAL A 105 18.62 -15.49 10.31
N TRP A 106 18.57 -14.24 10.76
CA TRP A 106 18.91 -13.09 9.95
C TRP A 106 20.42 -13.01 9.65
N GLU A 107 21.26 -13.35 10.63
CA GLU A 107 22.72 -13.49 10.49
C GLU A 107 23.09 -14.66 9.56
N MET A 108 22.48 -15.83 9.76
CA MET A 108 22.69 -17.03 8.93
C MET A 108 22.24 -16.83 7.47
N ALA A 109 21.22 -16.00 7.25
CA ALA A 109 20.78 -15.60 5.92
C ALA A 109 21.74 -14.60 5.24
N GLY A 110 22.79 -14.15 5.93
CA GLY A 110 23.83 -13.26 5.39
C GLY A 110 23.34 -11.85 5.09
N VAL A 111 22.28 -11.39 5.76
CA VAL A 111 21.76 -10.03 5.58
C VAL A 111 22.39 -9.12 6.64
N ASP A 112 22.87 -7.93 6.27
CA ASP A 112 23.44 -6.94 7.21
C ASP A 112 22.37 -5.96 7.71
N MET A 113 22.20 -5.84 9.03
CA MET A 113 21.09 -5.08 9.63
C MET A 113 21.22 -3.60 9.33
N LYS A 114 22.46 -3.14 9.14
CA LYS A 114 22.76 -1.74 8.80
C LYS A 114 22.29 -1.36 7.40
N THR A 115 22.22 -2.32 6.46
CA THR A 115 21.79 -2.05 5.08
C THR A 115 20.27 -1.95 4.91
N THR A 116 19.50 -2.45 5.88
CA THR A 116 18.04 -2.32 5.88
C THR A 116 17.57 -1.14 6.75
N ALA A 117 18.51 -0.31 7.21
CA ALA A 117 18.22 0.95 7.85
C ALA A 117 17.39 1.81 6.90
N SER A 118 16.10 1.93 7.22
CA SER A 118 15.22 3.03 6.84
C SER A 118 15.38 3.49 5.38
N ARG A 119 14.49 3.01 4.50
CA ARG A 119 14.02 3.94 3.46
C ARG A 119 13.48 5.14 4.22
N LYS A 120 14.28 6.20 4.31
CA LYS A 120 13.82 7.48 4.81
C LYS A 120 12.59 7.77 3.98
N ILE A 121 11.42 7.71 4.59
CA ILE A 121 10.25 8.38 4.05
C ILE A 121 10.62 9.85 4.26
N THR A 122 11.48 10.39 3.40
CA THR A 122 11.60 11.82 3.25
C THR A 122 10.18 12.30 3.03
N GLY A 123 9.72 13.29 3.81
CA GLY A 123 8.37 13.85 3.72
C GLY A 123 8.04 14.52 2.38
N GLU A 124 8.79 14.18 1.33
CA GLU A 124 8.49 14.51 -0.04
C GLU A 124 7.27 13.72 -0.51
N VAL A 125 6.49 14.41 -1.33
CA VAL A 125 5.25 13.99 -1.96
C VAL A 125 5.26 12.48 -2.26
N PRO A 126 4.27 11.71 -1.78
CA PRO A 126 4.21 10.27 -2.05
C PRO A 126 4.35 9.97 -3.54
N VAL A 127 5.15 8.95 -3.89
CA VAL A 127 5.47 8.58 -5.29
C VAL A 127 4.22 8.43 -6.17
N TRP A 128 3.12 7.91 -5.63
CA TRP A 128 1.87 7.76 -6.36
C TRP A 128 1.25 9.10 -6.79
N LYS A 129 1.43 10.15 -5.99
CA LYS A 129 0.93 11.51 -6.25
C LYS A 129 1.76 12.18 -7.35
N THR A 130 3.08 12.04 -7.32
CA THR A 130 3.98 12.50 -8.39
C THR A 130 3.65 11.80 -9.71
N ARG A 131 3.46 10.47 -9.67
CA ARG A 131 3.08 9.69 -10.85
C ARG A 131 1.74 10.13 -11.46
N LEU A 132 0.75 10.42 -10.62
CA LEU A 132 -0.54 10.94 -11.09
C LEU A 132 -0.40 12.32 -11.73
N GLN A 133 0.39 13.21 -11.12
CA GLN A 133 0.66 14.53 -11.66
C GLN A 133 1.35 14.44 -13.03
N GLU A 134 2.40 13.63 -13.16
CA GLU A 134 3.08 13.41 -14.43
C GLU A 134 2.18 12.78 -15.49
N LYS A 135 1.32 11.83 -15.11
CA LYS A 135 0.35 11.23 -16.03
C LYS A 135 -0.64 12.29 -16.52
N SER A 136 -1.22 13.08 -15.61
CA SER A 136 -2.16 14.15 -15.98
C SER A 136 -1.52 15.20 -16.89
N VAL A 137 -0.26 15.57 -16.63
CA VAL A 137 0.52 16.48 -17.47
C VAL A 137 0.76 15.89 -18.85
N ARG A 138 1.09 14.60 -18.95
CA ARG A 138 1.26 13.89 -20.22
C ARG A 138 -0.04 13.78 -21.00
N ASP A 139 -1.15 13.46 -20.33
CA ASP A 139 -2.46 13.33 -20.96
C ASP A 139 -2.88 14.68 -21.57
N ILE A 140 -2.78 15.77 -20.80
CA ILE A 140 -3.06 17.14 -21.29
C ILE A 140 -2.09 17.52 -22.42
N ALA A 141 -0.80 17.23 -22.28
CA ALA A 141 0.17 17.52 -23.33
C ALA A 141 -0.14 16.75 -24.63
N SER A 142 -0.59 15.51 -24.53
CA SER A 142 -0.99 14.71 -25.69
C SER A 142 -2.25 15.23 -26.37
N GLU A 143 -3.26 15.64 -25.60
CA GLU A 143 -4.52 16.21 -26.12
C GLU A 143 -4.26 17.52 -26.88
N PHE A 144 -3.33 18.34 -26.40
CA PHE A 144 -2.97 19.63 -27.00
C PHE A 144 -1.72 19.57 -27.90
N ALA A 145 -1.22 18.37 -28.22
CA ALA A 145 -0.02 18.13 -29.04
C ALA A 145 1.22 18.96 -28.61
N LEU A 146 1.40 19.15 -27.30
CA LEU A 146 2.48 19.92 -26.70
C LEU A 146 3.75 19.07 -26.54
N LYS A 147 4.90 19.62 -26.93
CA LYS A 147 6.20 18.98 -26.73
C LYS A 147 6.78 19.36 -25.38
N ILE A 148 7.12 18.37 -24.56
CA ILE A 148 7.69 18.56 -23.21
C ILE A 148 9.01 19.37 -23.25
N LYS A 149 9.77 19.27 -24.34
CA LYS A 149 11.06 19.95 -24.53
C LYS A 149 10.93 21.43 -24.92
N ASP A 150 9.72 21.94 -25.12
CA ASP A 150 9.53 23.34 -25.50
C ASP A 150 9.90 24.28 -24.33
N PRO A 151 10.61 25.40 -24.57
CA PRO A 151 10.95 26.38 -23.53
C PRO A 151 9.72 26.95 -22.82
N ASN A 152 8.62 27.13 -23.57
CA ASN A 152 7.36 27.68 -23.07
C ASN A 152 6.35 26.59 -22.67
N PHE A 153 6.77 25.34 -22.49
CA PHE A 153 5.89 24.21 -22.18
C PHE A 153 5.01 24.49 -20.96
N LYS A 154 5.60 25.06 -19.90
CA LYS A 154 4.88 25.39 -18.65
C LYS A 154 3.76 26.40 -18.85
N GLN A 155 3.96 27.39 -19.72
CA GLN A 155 2.91 28.37 -20.04
C GLN A 155 1.82 27.73 -20.88
N LYS A 156 2.19 27.00 -21.94
CA LYS A 156 1.25 26.30 -22.82
C LYS A 156 0.36 25.32 -22.07
N ILE A 157 0.92 24.54 -21.14
CA ILE A 157 0.14 23.57 -20.36
C ILE A 157 -0.80 24.24 -19.36
N THR A 158 -0.42 25.41 -18.83
CA THR A 158 -1.29 26.21 -17.96
C THR A 158 -2.49 26.71 -18.75
N THR A 159 -2.27 27.26 -19.95
CA THR A 159 -3.34 27.69 -20.86
C THR A 159 -4.25 26.52 -21.24
N ALA A 160 -3.70 25.35 -21.56
CA ALA A 160 -4.47 24.14 -21.84
C ALA A 160 -5.35 23.72 -20.65
N CYS A 161 -4.81 23.78 -19.43
CA CYS A 161 -5.54 23.51 -18.21
C CYS A 161 -6.71 24.49 -18.03
N ASP A 162 -6.51 25.78 -18.32
CA ASP A 162 -7.57 26.79 -18.20
C ASP A 162 -8.66 26.61 -19.26
N ILE A 163 -8.31 26.22 -20.49
CA ILE A 163 -9.29 25.84 -21.51
C ILE A 163 -10.15 24.66 -21.04
N LEU A 164 -9.53 23.63 -20.45
CA LEU A 164 -10.27 22.48 -19.90
C LEU A 164 -11.20 22.89 -18.75
N LYS A 165 -10.75 23.76 -17.83
CA LYS A 165 -11.60 24.32 -16.77
C LYS A 165 -12.80 25.08 -17.35
N GLN A 166 -12.58 25.88 -18.39
CA GLN A 166 -13.64 26.62 -19.07
C GLN A 166 -14.64 25.66 -19.74
N LYS A 167 -14.18 24.60 -20.42
CA LYS A 167 -15.04 23.56 -21.01
C LYS A 167 -15.90 22.89 -19.94
N VAL A 168 -15.30 22.47 -18.82
CA VAL A 168 -16.04 21.85 -17.70
C VAL A 168 -17.11 22.80 -17.16
N LYS A 169 -16.76 24.08 -16.96
CA LYS A 169 -17.72 25.11 -16.50
C LYS A 169 -18.88 25.29 -17.50
N ALA A 170 -18.58 25.37 -18.79
CA ALA A 170 -19.59 25.51 -19.84
C ALA A 170 -20.54 24.31 -19.90
N LEU A 171 -20.00 23.08 -19.85
CA LEU A 171 -20.80 21.85 -19.81
C LEU A 171 -21.66 21.78 -18.54
N GLY A 172 -21.11 22.15 -17.39
CA GLY A 172 -21.88 22.25 -16.14
C GLY A 172 -23.06 23.22 -16.26
N HIS A 173 -22.85 24.40 -16.86
CA HIS A 173 -23.92 25.35 -17.15
C HIS A 173 -24.97 24.78 -18.10
N LEU A 174 -24.55 24.04 -19.14
CA LEU A 174 -25.47 23.41 -20.09
C LEU A 174 -26.37 22.38 -19.41
N ILE A 175 -25.79 21.51 -18.57
CA ILE A 175 -26.52 20.51 -17.78
C ILE A 175 -27.54 21.21 -16.87
N ARG A 176 -27.13 22.27 -16.17
CA ARG A 176 -28.04 23.03 -15.32
C ARG A 176 -29.21 23.63 -16.11
N ARG A 177 -28.94 24.25 -17.26
CA ARG A 177 -29.99 24.79 -18.16
C ARG A 177 -30.94 23.70 -18.64
N TYR A 178 -30.42 22.53 -18.96
CA TYR A 178 -31.24 21.38 -19.37
C TYR A 178 -32.17 20.93 -18.24
N ASN A 179 -31.63 20.77 -17.03
CA ASN A 179 -32.41 20.38 -15.84
C ASN A 179 -33.49 21.42 -15.52
N GLU A 180 -33.17 22.71 -15.58
CA GLU A 180 -34.15 23.77 -15.38
C GLU A 180 -35.23 23.78 -16.46
N ARG A 181 -34.86 23.57 -17.73
CA ARG A 181 -35.83 23.44 -18.84
C ARG A 181 -36.76 22.26 -18.60
N SER A 182 -36.21 21.10 -18.24
CA SER A 182 -36.99 19.90 -17.93
C SER A 182 -37.94 20.13 -16.75
N ARG A 183 -37.47 20.81 -15.69
CA ARG A 183 -38.31 21.20 -14.55
C ARG A 183 -39.44 22.14 -14.98
N ARG A 184 -39.13 23.19 -15.75
CA ARG A 184 -40.15 24.12 -16.29
C ARG A 184 -41.16 23.41 -17.16
N HIS A 185 -40.73 22.47 -18.00
CA HIS A 185 -41.62 21.69 -18.83
C HIS A 185 -42.59 20.84 -17.99
N LYS A 186 -42.09 20.15 -16.96
CA LYS A 186 -42.93 19.39 -16.01
C LYS A 186 -43.91 20.29 -15.28
N ASN A 187 -43.44 21.41 -14.73
CA ASN A 187 -44.27 22.37 -14.01
C ASN A 187 -45.35 22.97 -14.91
N ASN A 188 -44.98 23.35 -16.14
CA ASN A 188 -45.94 23.86 -17.12
C ASN A 188 -46.96 22.78 -17.48
N LYS A 189 -46.55 21.53 -17.69
CA LYS A 189 -47.48 20.43 -17.98
C LYS A 189 -48.47 20.21 -16.84
N LEU A 190 -47.99 20.21 -15.58
CA LEU A 190 -48.84 20.15 -14.38
C LEU A 190 -49.79 21.34 -14.31
N PHE A 191 -49.29 22.56 -14.58
CA PHE A 191 -50.09 23.77 -14.58
C PHE A 191 -51.21 23.70 -15.63
N HIS A 192 -50.92 23.33 -16.88
CA HIS A 192 -51.95 23.22 -17.93
C HIS A 192 -52.99 22.14 -17.60
N GLY A 193 -52.58 21.03 -16.97
CA GLY A 193 -53.51 20.01 -16.49
C GLY A 193 -54.42 20.53 -15.37
N ASN A 194 -53.85 21.24 -14.40
CA ASN A 194 -54.57 21.74 -13.24
C ASN A 194 -55.29 23.07 -13.49
N GLN A 195 -54.98 23.79 -14.58
CA GLN A 195 -55.59 25.08 -14.89
C GLN A 195 -57.11 24.96 -15.09
N LYS A 196 -57.57 23.88 -15.73
CA LYS A 196 -59.01 23.61 -15.87
C LYS A 196 -59.68 23.32 -14.52
N GLN A 197 -59.01 22.58 -13.63
CA GLN A 197 -59.52 22.30 -12.29
C GLN A 197 -59.57 23.59 -11.45
N PHE A 198 -58.52 24.40 -11.50
CA PHE A 198 -58.45 25.68 -10.80
C PHE A 198 -59.53 26.67 -11.28
N SER A 199 -59.72 26.84 -12.59
CA SER A 199 -60.79 27.69 -13.12
C SER A 199 -62.17 27.18 -12.71
N ARG A 200 -62.37 25.85 -12.71
CA ARG A 200 -63.61 25.24 -12.25
C ARG A 200 -63.86 25.49 -10.76
N GLU A 201 -62.85 25.36 -9.89
CA GLU A 201 -62.97 25.70 -8.47
C GLU A 201 -63.29 27.19 -8.26
N LEU A 202 -62.77 28.09 -9.10
CA LEU A 202 -63.10 29.51 -9.04
C LEU A 202 -64.53 29.81 -9.51
N GLU A 203 -65.01 29.13 -10.54
CA GLU A 203 -66.41 29.24 -11.00
C GLU A 203 -67.38 28.65 -9.98
N GLU A 204 -67.05 27.49 -9.38
CA GLU A 204 -67.85 26.88 -8.31
C GLU A 204 -67.91 27.77 -7.06
N LYS A 205 -66.83 28.49 -6.71
CA LYS A 205 -66.82 29.46 -5.60
C LYS A 205 -67.60 30.76 -5.90
N LYS A 206 -67.66 31.21 -7.15
CA LYS A 206 -68.38 32.45 -7.54
C LYS A 206 -69.90 32.39 -7.37
N ASN A 207 -70.48 31.21 -7.16
CA ASN A 207 -71.94 31.02 -7.08
C ASN A 207 -72.49 30.89 -5.65
N THR A 208 -71.74 31.27 -4.60
CA THR A 208 -72.14 30.99 -3.20
C THR A 208 -72.59 32.19 -2.37
N GLY A 209 -72.91 33.33 -2.99
CA GLY A 209 -73.50 34.47 -2.27
C GLY A 209 -74.41 35.34 -3.13
N PRO A 210 -75.50 35.90 -2.56
CA PRO A 210 -76.32 36.89 -3.26
C PRO A 210 -75.48 38.12 -3.61
N PRO A 211 -75.78 38.80 -4.73
CA PRO A 211 -75.06 40.00 -5.12
C PRO A 211 -75.08 41.07 -4.00
N PRO A 212 -73.98 41.80 -3.79
CA PRO A 212 -73.90 42.81 -2.73
C PRO A 212 -74.92 43.93 -2.93
N ASP A 213 -75.48 44.42 -1.82
CA ASP A 213 -76.53 45.45 -1.81
C ASP A 213 -76.05 46.72 -2.56
N PRO A 214 -76.79 47.21 -3.58
CA PRO A 214 -76.41 48.36 -4.38
C PRO A 214 -76.02 49.61 -3.59
N LYS A 215 -76.59 49.80 -2.38
CA LYS A 215 -76.24 50.93 -1.50
C LYS A 215 -74.81 50.86 -0.99
N THR A 216 -74.38 49.69 -0.53
CA THR A 216 -73.01 49.48 -0.02
C THR A 216 -71.96 49.60 -1.13
N VAL A 217 -72.31 49.20 -2.35
CA VAL A 217 -71.45 49.37 -3.53
C VAL A 217 -71.28 50.85 -3.87
N ARG A 218 -72.35 51.66 -3.84
CA ARG A 218 -72.25 53.11 -4.07
C ARG A 218 -71.41 53.83 -3.02
N GLU A 219 -71.57 53.50 -1.75
CA GLU A 219 -70.78 54.08 -0.67
C GLU A 219 -69.29 53.80 -0.85
N PHE A 220 -68.93 52.57 -1.23
CA PHE A 220 -67.54 52.19 -1.51
C PHE A 220 -66.93 53.01 -2.65
N TRP A 221 -67.62 53.14 -3.78
CA TRP A 221 -67.12 53.90 -4.93
C TRP A 221 -67.13 55.41 -4.72
N SER A 222 -67.96 55.95 -3.82
CA SER A 222 -67.92 57.38 -3.46
C SER A 222 -66.74 57.77 -2.57
N LYS A 223 -66.02 56.79 -2.00
CA LYS A 223 -64.86 57.00 -1.12
C LYS A 223 -63.51 56.79 -1.82
N ILE A 224 -63.51 56.43 -3.11
CA ILE A 224 -62.33 56.38 -3.98
C ILE A 224 -62.26 57.69 -4.75
#